data_AF-A0A965HKU1-F1
#
_entry.id   AF-A0A965HKU1-F1
#
_cell.length_a   1.000
_cell.length_b   1.000
_cell.length_c   1.000
_cell.angle_alpha   90.00
_cell.angle_beta   90.00
_cell.angle_gamma   90.00
#
_symmetry.space_group_name_H-M   'P 1'
#
loop_
_entity.id
_entity.type
_entity.pdbx_description
1 polymer ?
#
loop_
_entity_poly.entity_id
_entity_poly.type
_entity_poly.pdbx_seq_one_letter_code
_entity_poly.pdbx_strand_id
1 'polypeptide(L)'
;MQVSEAASNQNFAYIKKDGQTSQCAFLDKGLCDIQTNLGHDGLSDTCFSFPRSYTKFEEEVELSMSLSCPEAARLALTTRDAFEFEATNSSVRASLIRSIQDRPGIDLREVNRFRIVAIQLMKDPGQASWKKLLSLGVLCERFDSLMSKGLPNAAETIRETYEHLRSTGELYEVFDRIKPQPKLQSEAFLLLMQTIAIVPTTKIAKERIDVVLSGFDADIDTGEIRLETLADCYREGIAALDAALADTPWFLDHVLLADMLTSGFPFDGRTTHESFVGLASRFGIVRLILAGACRSLKLKATIHDLAQFVQTFVRHYQHNSEFASKVNSCLLNSGWGTLDKLVLFLRSA
;
A
#
# COMPACT_ATOMS: atom_id res chain seq x y z
N MET A 1 32.77 -4.41 -4.24
CA MET A 1 31.90 -4.96 -5.30
C MET A 1 32.27 -6.42 -5.52
N GLN A 2 31.30 -7.32 -5.71
CA GLN A 2 31.55 -8.74 -5.98
C GLN A 2 30.95 -9.11 -7.34
N VAL A 3 31.71 -9.82 -8.17
CA VAL A 3 31.26 -10.30 -9.48
C VAL A 3 30.21 -11.39 -9.27
N SER A 4 29.14 -11.36 -10.06
CA SER A 4 28.09 -12.38 -10.02
C SER A 4 28.61 -13.74 -10.52
N GLU A 5 28.19 -14.82 -9.88
CA GLU A 5 28.53 -16.19 -10.33
C GLU A 5 27.95 -16.51 -11.73
N ALA A 6 26.86 -15.84 -12.10
CA ALA A 6 26.26 -15.88 -13.44
C ALA A 6 26.35 -14.49 -14.11
N ALA A 7 27.57 -13.95 -14.19
CA ALA A 7 27.80 -12.62 -14.73
C ALA A 7 27.28 -12.48 -16.17
N SER A 8 26.48 -11.44 -16.39
CA SER A 8 26.05 -10.98 -17.71
C SER A 8 26.18 -9.46 -17.77
N ASN A 9 26.00 -8.85 -18.94
CA ASN A 9 25.99 -7.39 -19.04
C ASN A 9 24.91 -6.74 -18.15
N GLN A 10 23.82 -7.46 -17.84
CA GLN A 10 22.74 -6.99 -16.99
C GLN A 10 22.91 -7.37 -15.52
N ASN A 11 23.71 -8.40 -15.20
CA ASN A 11 23.97 -8.90 -13.85
C ASN A 11 25.48 -9.10 -13.63
N PHE A 12 26.28 -8.07 -13.91
CA PHE A 12 27.74 -8.18 -13.88
C PHE A 12 28.28 -8.36 -12.45
N ALA A 13 27.81 -7.53 -11.52
CA ALA A 13 28.28 -7.50 -10.15
C ALA A 13 27.24 -6.91 -9.21
N TYR A 14 27.40 -7.15 -7.91
CA TYR A 14 26.57 -6.55 -6.86
C TYR A 14 27.42 -5.83 -5.81
N ILE A 15 26.79 -4.85 -5.15
CA ILE A 15 27.38 -4.12 -4.03
C ILE A 15 27.06 -4.90 -2.76
N LYS A 16 28.09 -5.50 -2.16
CA LYS A 16 27.99 -6.08 -0.82
C LYS A 16 27.96 -4.95 0.20
N LYS A 17 26.91 -4.93 1.03
CA LYS A 17 26.81 -4.02 2.17
C LYS A 17 27.83 -4.40 3.25
N ASP A 18 28.20 -3.43 4.08
CA ASP A 18 29.02 -3.69 5.25
C ASP A 18 28.29 -4.66 6.21
N GLY A 19 29.01 -5.66 6.69
CA GLY A 19 28.42 -6.78 7.44
C GLY A 19 27.98 -6.41 8.86
N GLN A 20 28.52 -5.33 9.44
CA GLN A 20 28.21 -4.92 10.81
C GLN A 20 27.12 -3.84 10.82
N THR A 21 27.24 -2.85 9.94
CA THR A 21 26.37 -1.68 9.88
C THR A 21 25.22 -1.85 8.90
N SER A 22 25.27 -2.85 8.02
CA SER A 22 24.34 -3.03 6.89
C SER A 22 24.26 -1.81 5.96
N GLN A 23 25.29 -0.96 5.94
CA GLN A 23 25.37 0.23 5.09
C GLN A 23 25.98 -0.08 3.72
N CYS A 24 25.75 0.80 2.75
CA CYS A 24 26.39 0.70 1.43
C CYS A 24 27.90 0.95 1.57
N ALA A 25 28.72 0.15 0.88
CA ALA A 25 30.18 0.28 0.91
C ALA A 25 30.73 1.56 0.24
N PHE A 26 29.88 2.29 -0.49
CA PHE A 26 30.22 3.57 -1.14
C PHE A 26 29.66 4.78 -0.38
N LEU A 27 29.23 4.59 0.87
CA LEU A 27 28.76 5.68 1.70
C LEU A 27 29.95 6.31 2.45
N ASP A 28 30.30 7.55 2.12
CA ASP A 28 31.25 8.37 2.89
C ASP A 28 30.51 9.56 3.50
N LYS A 29 30.60 9.71 4.83
CA LYS A 29 29.94 10.79 5.59
C LYS A 29 28.46 11.01 5.24
N GLY A 30 27.75 9.93 4.91
CA GLY A 30 26.32 9.97 4.55
C GLY A 30 26.02 10.31 3.09
N LEU A 31 27.03 10.49 2.24
CA LEU A 31 26.88 10.73 0.80
C LEU A 31 27.42 9.54 0.00
N CYS A 32 26.87 9.34 -1.21
CA CYS A 32 27.30 8.28 -2.11
C CYS A 32 28.52 8.71 -2.93
N ASP A 33 29.67 8.08 -2.73
CA ASP A 33 30.90 8.40 -3.45
C ASP A 33 30.77 8.24 -4.97
N ILE A 34 29.99 7.28 -5.44
CA ILE A 34 29.73 7.10 -6.88
C ILE A 34 29.01 8.34 -7.42
N GLN A 35 27.94 8.78 -6.75
CA GLN A 35 27.19 9.96 -7.15
C GLN A 35 28.06 11.22 -7.11
N THR A 36 28.85 11.39 -6.04
CA THR A 36 29.72 12.55 -5.85
C THR A 36 30.77 12.67 -6.95
N ASN A 37 31.41 11.55 -7.33
CA ASN A 37 32.54 11.57 -8.26
C ASN A 37 32.14 11.35 -9.72
N LEU A 38 31.08 10.59 -9.99
CA LEU A 38 30.67 10.16 -11.34
C LEU A 38 29.28 10.67 -11.75
N GLY A 39 28.53 11.33 -10.86
CA GLY A 39 27.18 11.78 -11.12
C GLY A 39 26.16 10.63 -11.23
N HIS A 40 24.94 10.99 -11.63
CA HIS A 40 23.82 10.03 -11.71
C HIS A 40 24.02 8.98 -12.82
N ASP A 41 24.81 9.28 -13.85
CA ASP A 41 25.13 8.33 -14.91
C ASP A 41 25.99 7.17 -14.41
N GLY A 42 26.82 7.42 -13.38
CA GLY A 42 27.62 6.37 -12.74
C GLY A 42 26.83 5.42 -11.84
N LEU A 43 25.58 5.75 -11.49
CA LEU A 43 24.75 4.91 -10.63
C LEU A 43 24.24 3.66 -11.36
N SER A 44 24.17 2.53 -10.64
CA SER A 44 23.41 1.36 -11.09
C SER A 44 21.94 1.68 -11.24
N ASP A 45 21.20 0.88 -12.02
CA ASP A 45 19.77 1.05 -12.23
C ASP A 45 18.97 1.07 -10.91
N THR A 46 19.36 0.27 -9.92
CA THR A 46 18.74 0.28 -8.58
C THR A 46 18.93 1.62 -7.86
N CYS A 47 20.17 2.13 -7.82
CA CYS A 47 20.47 3.38 -7.12
C CYS A 47 19.96 4.61 -7.88
N PHE A 48 19.95 4.56 -9.21
CA PHE A 48 19.41 5.61 -10.06
C PHE A 48 17.89 5.73 -9.91
N SER A 49 17.18 4.60 -9.93
CA SER A 49 15.72 4.63 -9.92
C SER A 49 15.16 4.88 -8.53
N PHE A 50 15.65 4.21 -7.47
CA PHE A 50 15.04 4.30 -6.14
C PHE A 50 14.89 5.75 -5.62
N PRO A 51 13.72 6.15 -5.08
CA PRO A 51 12.51 5.35 -4.84
C PRO A 51 11.51 5.33 -6.00
N ARG A 52 11.90 5.80 -7.18
CA ARG A 52 11.04 5.94 -8.36
C ARG A 52 10.87 4.63 -9.11
N SER A 53 9.67 4.42 -9.62
CA SER A 53 9.29 3.35 -10.52
C SER A 53 8.69 3.95 -11.79
N TYR A 54 9.04 3.36 -12.93
CA TYR A 54 8.54 3.78 -14.24
C TYR A 54 7.72 2.64 -14.84
N THR A 55 6.43 2.86 -15.04
CA THR A 55 5.53 1.87 -15.61
C THR A 55 4.93 2.40 -16.90
N LYS A 56 5.09 1.64 -17.98
CA LYS A 56 4.49 1.96 -19.27
C LYS A 56 3.07 1.40 -19.35
N PHE A 57 2.12 2.31 -19.57
CA PHE A 57 0.73 2.00 -19.90
C PHE A 57 0.47 2.55 -21.30
N GLU A 58 0.25 1.65 -22.26
CA GLU A 58 0.09 2.03 -23.67
C GLU A 58 1.27 2.89 -24.19
N GLU A 59 1.03 4.17 -24.50
CA GLU A 59 2.05 5.11 -25.00
C GLU A 59 2.65 5.98 -23.90
N GLU A 60 2.08 5.96 -22.70
CA GLU A 60 2.47 6.81 -21.57
C GLU A 60 3.37 6.06 -20.57
N VAL A 61 4.30 6.79 -19.95
CA VAL A 61 5.11 6.29 -18.84
C VAL A 61 4.67 6.99 -17.58
N GLU A 62 4.04 6.23 -16.68
CA GLU A 62 3.70 6.68 -15.35
C GLU A 62 4.91 6.57 -14.43
N LEU A 63 5.19 7.67 -13.72
CA LEU A 63 6.20 7.75 -12.67
C LEU A 63 5.52 7.69 -11.31
N SER A 64 5.90 6.72 -10.48
CA SER A 64 5.44 6.62 -9.09
C SER A 64 6.62 6.51 -8.13
N MET A 65 6.40 6.81 -6.85
CA MET A 65 7.42 6.72 -5.81
C MET A 65 7.02 5.75 -4.70
N SER A 66 7.95 4.91 -4.31
CA SER A 66 7.81 3.98 -3.20
C SER A 66 7.81 4.71 -1.85
N LEU A 67 6.81 4.42 -1.00
CA LEU A 67 6.80 4.86 0.40
C LEU A 67 7.86 4.17 1.27
N SER A 68 8.67 3.25 0.71
CA SER A 68 9.84 2.71 1.43
C SER A 68 10.90 3.79 1.68
N CYS A 69 10.91 4.87 0.89
CA CYS A 69 11.73 6.05 1.15
C CYS A 69 11.07 6.95 2.20
N PRO A 70 11.77 7.34 3.29
CA PRO A 70 11.21 8.21 4.32
C PRO A 70 10.77 9.57 3.79
N GLU A 71 11.49 10.13 2.81
CA GLU A 71 11.12 11.43 2.25
C GLU A 71 9.93 11.33 1.30
N ALA A 72 9.85 10.28 0.47
CA ALA A 72 8.68 10.02 -0.36
C ALA A 72 7.43 9.78 0.51
N ALA A 73 7.56 9.02 1.60
CA ALA A 73 6.47 8.80 2.55
C ALA A 73 6.03 10.09 3.25
N ARG A 74 6.98 10.92 3.68
CA ARG A 74 6.68 12.22 4.28
C ARG A 74 5.90 13.10 3.29
N LEU A 75 6.42 13.31 2.09
CA LEU A 75 5.78 14.14 1.07
C LEU A 75 4.40 13.60 0.69
N ALA A 76 4.29 12.31 0.38
CA ALA A 76 3.05 11.69 -0.06
C ALA A 76 1.95 11.73 1.02
N LEU A 77 2.29 11.49 2.28
CA LEU A 77 1.30 11.31 3.34
C LEU A 77 0.97 12.60 4.11
N THR A 78 1.90 13.57 4.14
CA THR A 78 1.71 14.80 4.93
C THR A 78 1.36 16.03 4.10
N THR A 79 1.25 15.89 2.79
CA THR A 79 0.94 17.00 1.86
C THR A 79 -0.40 16.73 1.20
N ARG A 80 -1.34 17.67 1.25
CA ARG A 80 -2.74 17.47 0.83
C ARG A 80 -2.91 17.21 -0.66
N ASP A 81 -2.10 17.85 -1.50
CA ASP A 81 -2.15 17.80 -2.96
C ASP A 81 -1.11 16.84 -3.57
N ALA A 82 -0.53 15.93 -2.78
CA ALA A 82 0.54 15.04 -3.21
C ALA A 82 0.19 14.07 -4.37
N PHE A 83 -1.11 13.90 -4.67
CA PHE A 83 -1.61 13.01 -5.73
C PHE A 83 -2.32 13.78 -6.86
N GLU A 84 -1.97 15.05 -7.03
CA GLU A 84 -2.23 15.73 -8.31
C GLU A 84 -1.22 15.26 -9.36
N PHE A 85 -1.72 14.95 -10.55
CA PHE A 85 -0.92 14.38 -11.63
C PHE A 85 -0.42 15.50 -12.54
N GLU A 86 0.85 15.45 -12.88
CA GLU A 86 1.50 16.38 -13.80
C GLU A 86 2.11 15.64 -14.98
N ALA A 87 1.91 16.18 -16.18
CA ALA A 87 2.56 15.69 -17.38
C ALA A 87 3.90 16.43 -17.58
N THR A 88 4.98 15.68 -17.76
CA THR A 88 6.31 16.25 -18.00
C THR A 88 7.11 15.41 -18.99
N ASN A 89 8.05 16.05 -19.68
CA ASN A 89 9.03 15.37 -20.51
C ASN A 89 10.27 15.10 -19.67
N SER A 90 10.69 13.84 -19.58
CA SER A 90 11.88 13.45 -18.83
C SER A 90 12.61 12.30 -19.52
N SER A 91 13.95 12.35 -19.52
CA SER A 91 14.77 11.25 -19.99
C SER A 91 14.88 10.17 -18.90
N VAL A 92 14.49 8.94 -19.24
CA VAL A 92 14.66 7.77 -18.37
C VAL A 92 15.42 6.67 -19.12
N ARG A 93 16.23 5.89 -18.40
CA ARG A 93 16.91 4.72 -18.97
C ARG A 93 15.86 3.71 -19.44
N ALA A 94 15.95 3.26 -20.69
CA ALA A 94 14.99 2.30 -21.24
C ALA A 94 14.90 1.00 -20.42
N SER A 95 16.02 0.58 -19.79
CA SER A 95 16.08 -0.60 -18.90
C SER A 95 15.21 -0.47 -17.64
N LEU A 96 14.85 0.75 -17.24
CA LEU A 96 14.04 1.01 -16.04
C LEU A 96 12.53 1.04 -16.32
N ILE A 97 12.12 1.09 -17.59
CA ILE A 97 10.71 1.16 -17.94
C ILE A 97 10.11 -0.25 -17.87
N ARG A 98 9.27 -0.49 -16.86
CA ARG A 98 8.49 -1.72 -16.75
C ARG A 98 7.26 -1.62 -17.65
N SER A 99 7.12 -2.54 -18.60
CA SER A 99 5.89 -2.64 -19.40
C SER A 99 4.90 -3.59 -18.73
N ILE A 100 3.63 -3.23 -18.68
CA ILE A 100 2.56 -4.17 -18.32
C ILE A 100 2.44 -5.19 -19.44
N GLN A 101 2.48 -6.48 -19.09
CA GLN A 101 2.39 -7.56 -20.06
C GLN A 101 0.93 -7.85 -20.43
N ASP A 102 0.68 -8.06 -21.72
CA ASP A 102 -0.60 -8.56 -22.21
C ASP A 102 -0.91 -9.93 -21.61
N ARG A 103 -2.18 -10.13 -21.24
CA ARG A 103 -2.69 -11.42 -20.78
C ARG A 103 -3.79 -11.89 -21.74
N PRO A 104 -3.79 -13.17 -22.16
CA PRO A 104 -4.83 -13.69 -23.03
C PRO A 104 -6.23 -13.44 -22.44
N GLY A 105 -7.12 -12.85 -23.24
CA GLY A 105 -8.52 -12.59 -22.85
C GLY A 105 -8.73 -11.35 -21.97
N ILE A 106 -7.71 -10.54 -21.71
CA ILE A 106 -7.82 -9.28 -20.96
C ILE A 106 -7.51 -8.11 -21.89
N ASP A 107 -8.48 -7.21 -22.07
CA ASP A 107 -8.25 -5.93 -22.74
C ASP A 107 -7.56 -4.96 -21.76
N LEU A 108 -6.25 -4.77 -21.92
CA LEU A 108 -5.46 -3.88 -21.06
C LEU A 108 -5.98 -2.43 -21.07
N ARG A 109 -6.60 -1.98 -22.17
CA ARG A 109 -7.14 -0.62 -22.27
C ARG A 109 -8.35 -0.46 -21.37
N GLU A 110 -9.26 -1.43 -21.39
CA GLU A 110 -10.42 -1.43 -20.49
C GLU A 110 -10.00 -1.53 -19.03
N VAL A 111 -8.99 -2.35 -18.70
CA VAL A 111 -8.46 -2.43 -17.34
C VAL A 111 -7.80 -1.12 -16.91
N ASN A 112 -7.05 -0.45 -17.80
CA ASN A 112 -6.44 0.83 -17.50
C ASN A 112 -7.49 1.95 -17.34
N ARG A 113 -8.55 1.96 -18.15
CA ARG A 113 -9.69 2.87 -17.99
C ARG A 113 -10.41 2.64 -16.65
N PHE A 114 -10.63 1.39 -16.26
CA PHE A 114 -11.16 1.06 -14.94
C PHE A 114 -10.25 1.56 -13.82
N ARG A 115 -8.93 1.40 -13.98
CA ARG A 115 -7.94 1.91 -13.01
C ARG A 115 -8.05 3.43 -12.81
N ILE A 116 -8.29 4.19 -13.87
CA ILE A 116 -8.51 5.64 -13.77
C ILE A 116 -9.74 5.94 -12.90
N VAL A 117 -10.84 5.22 -13.08
CA VAL A 117 -12.04 5.36 -12.22
C VAL A 117 -11.73 5.00 -10.77
N ALA A 118 -10.95 3.94 -10.52
CA ALA A 118 -10.54 3.54 -9.18
C ALA A 118 -9.69 4.62 -8.48
N ILE A 119 -8.76 5.24 -9.19
CA ILE A 119 -7.93 6.34 -8.68
C ILE A 119 -8.80 7.57 -8.37
N GLN A 120 -9.73 7.92 -9.28
CA GLN A 120 -10.68 9.03 -9.06
C GLN A 120 -11.54 8.80 -7.81
N LEU A 121 -12.06 7.59 -7.62
CA LEU A 121 -12.82 7.21 -6.43
C LEU A 121 -12.01 7.38 -5.14
N MET A 122 -10.72 7.05 -5.12
CA MET A 122 -9.88 7.29 -3.93
C MET A 122 -9.64 8.77 -3.67
N LYS A 123 -9.50 9.58 -4.74
CA LYS A 123 -9.31 11.04 -4.67
C LYS A 123 -10.57 11.81 -4.28
N ASP A 124 -11.76 11.21 -4.35
CA ASP A 124 -13.02 11.91 -4.04
C ASP A 124 -13.05 12.50 -2.62
N PRO A 125 -13.24 13.81 -2.45
CA PRO A 125 -13.37 14.38 -1.12
C PRO A 125 -14.71 14.00 -0.47
N GLY A 126 -14.75 14.02 0.87
CA GLY A 126 -16.01 14.01 1.62
C GLY A 126 -16.54 12.65 2.08
N GLN A 127 -15.82 11.56 1.80
CA GLN A 127 -16.13 10.23 2.35
C GLN A 127 -14.93 9.64 3.07
N ALA A 128 -15.19 8.82 4.08
CA ALA A 128 -14.14 8.09 4.79
C ALA A 128 -13.48 7.05 3.88
N SER A 129 -12.17 6.84 4.01
CA SER A 129 -11.38 5.94 3.16
C SER A 129 -11.94 4.52 3.10
N TRP A 130 -12.51 4.01 4.19
CA TRP A 130 -13.11 2.68 4.21
C TRP A 130 -14.36 2.57 3.32
N LYS A 131 -15.17 3.64 3.21
CA LYS A 131 -16.33 3.68 2.30
C LYS A 131 -15.87 3.66 0.85
N LYS A 132 -14.86 4.47 0.52
CA LYS A 132 -14.26 4.49 -0.82
C LYS A 132 -13.71 3.12 -1.18
N LEU A 133 -12.97 2.50 -0.28
CA LEU A 133 -12.37 1.18 -0.50
C LEU A 133 -13.46 0.10 -0.67
N LEU A 134 -14.57 0.16 0.07
CA LEU A 134 -15.70 -0.75 -0.16
C LEU A 134 -16.41 -0.49 -1.49
N SER A 135 -16.60 0.77 -1.87
CA SER A 135 -17.11 1.13 -3.20
C SER A 135 -16.22 0.54 -4.29
N LEU A 136 -14.89 0.63 -4.14
CA LEU A 136 -13.93 0.04 -5.09
C LEU A 136 -14.15 -1.46 -5.24
N GLY A 137 -14.35 -2.18 -4.13
CA GLY A 137 -14.66 -3.61 -4.15
C GLY A 137 -15.93 -3.95 -4.95
N VAL A 138 -17.00 -3.17 -4.78
CA VAL A 138 -18.24 -3.32 -5.57
C VAL A 138 -17.99 -3.07 -7.06
N LEU A 139 -17.21 -2.04 -7.39
CA LEU A 139 -16.87 -1.74 -8.78
C LEU A 139 -15.99 -2.82 -9.40
N CYS A 140 -15.05 -3.41 -8.65
CA CYS A 140 -14.23 -4.54 -9.11
C CYS A 140 -15.10 -5.76 -9.46
N GLU A 141 -16.01 -6.19 -8.58
CA GLU A 141 -16.90 -7.33 -8.87
C GLU A 141 -17.77 -7.08 -10.10
N ARG A 142 -18.30 -5.85 -10.23
CA ARG A 142 -19.11 -5.46 -11.37
C ARG A 142 -18.26 -5.47 -12.65
N PHE A 143 -17.05 -4.92 -12.63
CA PHE A 143 -16.16 -4.87 -13.78
C PHE A 143 -15.76 -6.29 -14.22
N ASP A 144 -15.34 -7.15 -13.29
CA ASP A 144 -15.01 -8.55 -13.56
C ASP A 144 -16.24 -9.31 -14.15
N SER A 145 -17.46 -9.01 -13.68
CA SER A 145 -18.69 -9.57 -14.26
C SER A 145 -18.98 -9.09 -15.68
N LEU A 146 -18.73 -7.82 -16.00
CA LEU A 146 -18.92 -7.29 -17.35
C LEU A 146 -17.89 -7.87 -18.33
N MET A 147 -16.63 -7.93 -17.90
CA MET A 147 -15.52 -8.49 -18.68
C MET A 147 -15.72 -9.98 -18.96
N SER A 148 -16.13 -10.77 -17.96
CA SER A 148 -16.39 -12.21 -18.15
C SER A 148 -17.56 -12.50 -19.09
N LYS A 149 -18.50 -11.56 -19.26
CA LYS A 149 -19.60 -11.64 -20.24
C LYS A 149 -19.20 -11.13 -21.64
N GLY A 150 -17.98 -10.63 -21.82
CA GLY A 150 -17.51 -10.06 -23.08
C GLY A 150 -18.26 -8.79 -23.49
N LEU A 151 -18.79 -8.03 -22.52
CA LEU A 151 -19.50 -6.79 -22.82
C LEU A 151 -18.50 -5.69 -23.21
N PRO A 152 -18.74 -4.96 -24.31
CA PRO A 152 -17.89 -3.84 -24.70
C PRO A 152 -18.05 -2.66 -23.74
N ASN A 153 -17.05 -1.79 -23.67
CA ASN A 153 -17.07 -0.56 -22.87
C ASN A 153 -17.42 -0.81 -21.39
N ALA A 154 -16.88 -1.89 -20.82
CA ALA A 154 -17.09 -2.25 -19.43
C ALA A 154 -16.58 -1.13 -18.50
N ALA A 155 -15.43 -0.52 -18.82
CA ALA A 155 -14.87 0.55 -18.00
C ALA A 155 -15.76 1.80 -17.99
N GLU A 156 -16.37 2.13 -19.13
CA GLU A 156 -17.29 3.26 -19.25
C GLU A 156 -18.58 3.02 -18.44
N THR A 157 -19.12 1.80 -18.52
CA THR A 157 -20.27 1.40 -17.69
C THR A 157 -19.96 1.53 -16.20
N ILE A 158 -18.73 1.22 -15.78
CA ILE A 158 -18.28 1.40 -14.39
C ILE A 158 -18.15 2.88 -14.04
N ARG A 159 -17.61 3.72 -14.93
CA ARG A 159 -17.54 5.17 -14.74
C ARG A 159 -18.94 5.76 -14.49
N GLU A 160 -19.91 5.43 -15.34
CA GLU A 160 -21.31 5.86 -15.20
C GLU A 160 -21.94 5.36 -13.89
N THR A 161 -21.67 4.09 -13.53
CA THR A 161 -22.15 3.51 -12.27
C THR A 161 -21.60 4.29 -11.07
N TYR A 162 -20.30 4.55 -11.05
CA TYR A 162 -19.65 5.33 -10.00
C TYR A 162 -20.19 6.76 -9.92
N GLU A 163 -20.32 7.46 -11.04
CA GLU A 163 -20.89 8.82 -11.08
C GLU A 163 -22.31 8.87 -10.54
N HIS A 164 -23.14 7.89 -10.90
CA HIS A 164 -24.49 7.78 -10.39
C HIS A 164 -24.48 7.58 -8.87
N LEU A 165 -23.75 6.59 -8.36
CA LEU A 165 -23.66 6.31 -6.92
C LEU A 165 -23.11 7.51 -6.12
N ARG A 166 -22.14 8.23 -6.69
CA ARG A 166 -21.59 9.46 -6.10
C ARG A 166 -22.63 10.58 -6.06
N SER A 167 -23.45 10.71 -7.11
CA SER A 167 -24.48 11.77 -7.20
C SER A 167 -25.67 11.52 -6.27
N THR A 168 -26.07 10.27 -6.07
CA THR A 168 -27.23 9.92 -5.24
C THR A 168 -26.86 9.74 -3.77
N GLY A 169 -25.62 9.32 -3.47
CA GLY A 169 -25.17 9.02 -2.11
C GLY A 169 -25.74 7.73 -1.52
N GLU A 170 -26.61 7.02 -2.25
CA GLU A 170 -27.34 5.84 -1.77
C GLU A 170 -26.40 4.74 -1.26
N LEU A 171 -25.28 4.51 -1.94
CA LEU A 171 -24.31 3.50 -1.51
C LEU A 171 -23.70 3.83 -0.15
N TYR A 172 -23.41 5.11 0.09
CA TYR A 172 -22.85 5.54 1.36
C TYR A 172 -23.88 5.47 2.49
N GLU A 173 -25.15 5.75 2.21
CA GLU A 173 -26.24 5.53 3.18
C GLU A 173 -26.40 4.06 3.55
N VAL A 174 -26.24 3.15 2.59
CA VAL A 174 -26.22 1.70 2.86
C VAL A 174 -25.03 1.37 3.78
N PHE A 175 -23.85 1.91 3.50
CA PHE A 175 -22.66 1.70 4.33
C PHE A 175 -22.81 2.25 5.75
N ASP A 176 -23.47 3.39 5.93
CA ASP A 176 -23.70 3.99 7.25
C ASP A 176 -24.58 3.15 8.17
N ARG A 177 -25.46 2.31 7.60
CA ARG A 177 -26.30 1.37 8.38
C ARG A 177 -25.53 0.17 8.90
N ILE A 178 -24.31 -0.07 8.40
CA ILE A 178 -23.46 -1.17 8.80
C ILE A 178 -22.85 -0.83 10.15
N LYS A 179 -23.10 -1.67 11.16
CA LYS A 179 -22.54 -1.49 12.50
C LYS A 179 -21.10 -2.02 12.54
N PRO A 180 -20.14 -1.29 13.13
CA PRO A 180 -18.80 -1.83 13.38
C PRO A 180 -18.86 -3.13 14.18
N GLN A 181 -18.00 -4.07 13.84
CA GLN A 181 -17.90 -5.38 14.50
C GLN A 181 -16.46 -5.62 14.99
N PRO A 182 -16.00 -4.94 16.07
CA PRO A 182 -14.60 -5.00 16.50
C PRO A 182 -14.07 -6.41 16.76
N LYS A 183 -14.94 -7.32 17.22
CA LYS A 183 -14.59 -8.73 17.41
C LYS A 183 -14.24 -9.43 16.09
N LEU A 184 -15.10 -9.31 15.07
CA LEU A 184 -14.83 -9.88 13.75
C LEU A 184 -13.62 -9.22 13.08
N GLN A 185 -13.44 -7.92 13.29
CA GLN A 185 -12.25 -7.21 12.81
C GLN A 185 -10.98 -7.74 13.45
N SER A 186 -11.00 -7.98 14.76
CA SER A 186 -9.86 -8.57 15.47
C SER A 186 -9.51 -9.97 14.98
N GLU A 187 -10.51 -10.78 14.59
CA GLU A 187 -10.26 -12.10 13.99
C GLU A 187 -9.51 -11.97 12.65
N ALA A 188 -9.92 -11.03 11.78
CA ALA A 188 -9.20 -10.73 10.55
C ALA A 188 -7.79 -10.17 10.82
N PHE A 189 -7.59 -9.40 11.89
CA PHE A 189 -6.25 -8.94 12.28
C PHE A 189 -5.35 -10.06 12.76
N LEU A 190 -5.86 -11.07 13.46
CA LEU A 190 -5.04 -12.21 13.84
C LEU A 190 -4.47 -12.93 12.60
N LEU A 191 -5.27 -13.09 11.55
CA LEU A 191 -4.81 -13.64 10.27
C LEU A 191 -3.69 -12.79 9.66
N LEU A 192 -3.87 -11.47 9.66
CA LEU A 192 -2.88 -10.53 9.15
C LEU A 192 -1.61 -10.50 10.02
N MET A 193 -1.73 -10.50 11.35
CA MET A 193 -0.61 -10.51 12.30
C MET A 193 0.23 -11.77 12.20
N GLN A 194 -0.39 -12.94 12.03
CA GLN A 194 0.34 -14.19 11.77
C GLN A 194 1.17 -14.14 10.49
N THR A 195 0.77 -13.28 9.54
CA THR A 195 1.54 -13.04 8.32
C THR A 195 2.73 -12.11 8.58
N ILE A 196 2.60 -11.19 9.53
CA ILE A 196 3.57 -10.19 9.97
C ILE A 196 4.62 -10.85 10.89
N ALA A 197 5.43 -11.76 10.33
CA ALA A 197 6.68 -12.16 10.97
C ALA A 197 7.75 -11.06 10.73
N ILE A 198 7.53 -9.85 11.25
CA ILE A 198 8.54 -8.78 11.09
C ILE A 198 9.72 -9.10 12.00
N VAL A 199 10.80 -9.57 11.39
CA VAL A 199 12.12 -9.52 12.02
C VAL A 199 12.68 -8.11 11.76
N PRO A 200 12.75 -7.23 12.78
CA PRO A 200 13.26 -5.88 12.56
C PRO A 200 14.72 -5.95 12.11
N THR A 201 15.00 -5.33 10.96
CA THR A 201 16.36 -5.26 10.39
C THR A 201 17.17 -4.09 10.94
N THR A 202 16.54 -3.18 11.69
CA THR A 202 17.18 -1.98 12.25
C THR A 202 16.63 -1.67 13.64
N LYS A 203 17.41 -0.96 14.46
CA LYS A 203 16.99 -0.49 15.78
C LYS A 203 15.70 0.35 15.73
N ILE A 204 15.60 1.27 14.78
CA ILE A 204 14.41 2.13 14.61
C ILE A 204 13.18 1.28 14.24
N ALA A 205 13.33 0.29 13.37
CA ALA A 205 12.23 -0.61 13.03
C ALA A 205 11.79 -1.42 14.26
N LYS A 206 12.72 -1.88 15.09
CA LYS A 206 12.41 -2.57 16.34
C LYS A 206 11.62 -1.67 17.30
N GLU A 207 12.12 -0.47 17.57
CA GLU A 207 11.46 0.49 18.46
C GLU A 207 10.01 0.80 18.03
N ARG A 208 9.78 0.92 16.72
CA ARG A 208 8.42 1.14 16.17
C ARG A 208 7.54 -0.10 16.34
N ILE A 209 8.06 -1.30 16.12
CA ILE A 209 7.30 -2.54 16.36
C ILE A 209 6.93 -2.67 17.83
N ASP A 210 7.87 -2.39 18.74
CA ASP A 210 7.64 -2.46 20.19
C ASP A 210 6.52 -1.49 20.62
N VAL A 211 6.45 -0.29 20.00
CA VAL A 211 5.35 0.67 20.20
C VAL A 211 4.00 0.09 19.74
N VAL A 212 3.96 -0.53 18.56
CA VAL A 212 2.73 -1.15 18.02
C VAL A 212 2.28 -2.31 18.91
N LEU A 213 3.20 -3.20 19.30
CA LEU A 213 2.94 -4.34 20.18
C LEU A 213 2.43 -3.90 21.55
N SER A 214 3.05 -2.87 22.15
CA SER A 214 2.57 -2.26 23.39
C SER A 214 1.14 -1.73 23.25
N GLY A 215 0.80 -1.22 22.07
CA GLY A 215 -0.56 -0.78 21.73
C GLY A 215 -1.60 -1.90 21.77
N PHE A 216 -1.21 -3.16 21.65
CA PHE A 216 -2.08 -4.33 21.73
C PHE A 216 -1.92 -5.12 23.03
N ASP A 217 -1.27 -4.52 24.05
CA ASP A 217 -0.95 -5.16 25.32
C ASP A 217 -0.20 -6.50 25.13
N ALA A 218 0.62 -6.57 24.07
CA ALA A 218 1.41 -7.74 23.73
C ALA A 218 2.68 -7.83 24.59
N ASP A 219 3.16 -9.05 24.82
CA ASP A 219 4.50 -9.26 25.34
C ASP A 219 5.53 -8.84 24.28
N ILE A 220 6.43 -7.92 24.62
CA ILE A 220 7.39 -7.34 23.66
C ILE A 220 8.49 -8.34 23.30
N ASP A 221 8.83 -9.26 24.21
CA ASP A 221 9.88 -10.25 24.01
C ASP A 221 9.39 -11.43 23.17
N THR A 222 8.15 -11.87 23.36
CA THR A 222 7.56 -13.00 22.62
C THR A 222 6.69 -12.57 21.43
N GLY A 223 6.21 -11.33 21.41
CA GLY A 223 5.21 -10.83 20.45
C GLY A 223 3.79 -11.37 20.69
N GLU A 224 3.55 -12.06 21.80
CA GLU A 224 2.28 -12.72 22.09
C GLU A 224 1.20 -11.69 22.48
N ILE A 225 0.08 -11.72 21.76
CA ILE A 225 -1.07 -10.84 21.99
C ILE A 225 -2.16 -11.60 22.76
N ARG A 226 -2.71 -10.95 23.79
CA ARG A 226 -3.87 -11.47 24.53
C ARG A 226 -5.15 -11.34 23.70
N LEU A 227 -5.73 -12.48 23.31
CA LEU A 227 -6.91 -12.51 22.44
C LEU A 227 -8.13 -11.87 23.10
N GLU A 228 -8.22 -11.90 24.43
CA GLU A 228 -9.34 -11.38 25.20
C GLU A 228 -9.42 -9.84 25.14
N THR A 229 -8.28 -9.16 25.03
CA THR A 229 -8.20 -7.69 25.02
C THR A 229 -8.01 -7.11 23.62
N LEU A 230 -7.70 -7.93 22.61
CA LEU A 230 -7.38 -7.49 21.26
C LEU A 230 -8.48 -6.61 20.63
N ALA A 231 -9.74 -7.04 20.73
CA ALA A 231 -10.86 -6.30 20.16
C ALA A 231 -11.03 -4.90 20.79
N ASP A 232 -10.81 -4.80 22.11
CA ASP A 232 -10.89 -3.54 22.84
C ASP A 232 -9.69 -2.64 22.50
N CYS A 233 -8.47 -3.19 22.50
CA CYS A 233 -7.26 -2.48 22.11
C CYS A 233 -7.37 -1.92 20.68
N TYR A 234 -7.86 -2.73 19.75
CA TYR A 234 -8.06 -2.29 18.38
C TYR A 234 -9.11 -1.18 18.27
N ARG A 235 -10.26 -1.32 18.94
CA ARG A 235 -11.30 -0.29 18.95
C ARG A 235 -10.78 1.05 19.49
N GLU A 236 -10.06 1.02 20.61
CA GLU A 236 -9.42 2.19 21.20
C GLU A 236 -8.36 2.80 20.28
N GLY A 237 -7.54 1.96 19.65
CA GLY A 237 -6.52 2.40 18.70
C GLY A 237 -7.10 3.06 17.45
N ILE A 238 -8.21 2.55 16.92
CA ILE A 238 -8.91 3.19 15.79
C ILE A 238 -9.51 4.52 16.19
N ALA A 239 -10.18 4.61 17.34
CA ALA A 239 -10.70 5.90 17.81
C ALA A 239 -9.57 6.93 18.01
N ALA A 240 -8.40 6.49 18.51
CA ALA A 240 -7.22 7.34 18.64
C ALA A 240 -6.62 7.73 17.28
N LEU A 241 -6.65 6.83 16.29
CA LEU A 241 -6.22 7.11 14.91
C LEU A 241 -7.13 8.13 14.23
N ASP A 242 -8.45 7.96 14.35
CA ASP A 242 -9.43 8.90 13.80
C ASP A 242 -9.24 10.30 14.40
N ALA A 243 -8.99 10.38 15.71
CA ALA A 243 -8.67 11.65 16.37
C ALA A 243 -7.33 12.25 15.89
N ALA A 244 -6.29 11.44 15.69
CA ALA A 244 -4.99 11.89 15.21
C ALA A 244 -5.01 12.38 13.75
N LEU A 245 -5.97 11.89 12.95
CA LEU A 245 -6.13 12.24 11.53
C LEU A 245 -7.25 13.26 11.27
N ALA A 246 -7.86 13.83 12.31
CA ALA A 246 -9.00 14.75 12.18
C ALA A 246 -8.70 15.95 11.26
N ASP A 247 -7.49 16.50 11.35
CA ASP A 247 -7.05 17.64 10.51
C ASP A 247 -6.46 17.22 9.16
N THR A 248 -6.23 15.92 8.96
CA THR A 248 -5.67 15.33 7.73
C THR A 248 -6.47 14.12 7.26
N PRO A 249 -7.76 14.29 6.93
CA PRO A 249 -8.65 13.20 6.54
C PRO A 249 -8.22 12.46 5.26
N TRP A 250 -7.33 13.06 4.46
CA TRP A 250 -6.78 12.47 3.24
C TRP A 250 -5.64 11.46 3.49
N PHE A 251 -5.10 11.36 4.70
CA PHE A 251 -3.90 10.56 4.98
C PHE A 251 -4.06 9.09 4.55
N LEU A 252 -5.18 8.45 4.90
CA LEU A 252 -5.43 7.05 4.57
C LEU A 252 -5.75 6.86 3.08
N ASP A 253 -6.35 7.85 2.43
CA ASP A 253 -6.53 7.84 0.97
C ASP A 253 -5.17 7.90 0.26
N HIS A 254 -4.23 8.68 0.80
CA HIS A 254 -2.87 8.80 0.27
C HIS A 254 -2.07 7.50 0.44
N VAL A 255 -2.28 6.76 1.54
CA VAL A 255 -1.74 5.40 1.70
C VAL A 255 -2.27 4.48 0.60
N LEU A 256 -3.58 4.49 0.34
CA LEU A 256 -4.21 3.65 -0.69
C LEU A 256 -3.74 4.02 -2.10
N LEU A 257 -3.72 5.31 -2.43
CA LEU A 257 -3.25 5.82 -3.72
C LEU A 257 -1.78 5.45 -3.96
N ALA A 258 -0.90 5.65 -2.98
CA ALA A 258 0.50 5.25 -3.11
C ALA A 258 0.65 3.74 -3.37
N ASP A 259 -0.11 2.91 -2.65
CA ASP A 259 -0.10 1.48 -2.85
C ASP A 259 -0.59 1.10 -4.26
N MET A 260 -1.72 1.65 -4.70
CA MET A 260 -2.27 1.42 -6.04
C MET A 260 -1.29 1.80 -7.17
N LEU A 261 -0.61 2.94 -7.05
CA LEU A 261 0.36 3.41 -8.04
C LEU A 261 1.66 2.57 -8.03
N THR A 262 2.09 2.10 -6.86
CA THR A 262 3.36 1.35 -6.74
C THR A 262 3.20 -0.14 -6.99
N SER A 263 2.07 -0.75 -6.61
CA SER A 263 1.75 -2.15 -6.93
C SER A 263 1.36 -2.33 -8.40
N GLY A 264 0.86 -1.25 -9.03
CA GLY A 264 0.30 -1.29 -10.36
C GLY A 264 -1.12 -1.85 -10.36
N PHE A 265 -1.91 -1.58 -9.32
CA PHE A 265 -3.31 -1.95 -9.25
C PHE A 265 -4.06 -1.51 -10.53
N PRO A 266 -4.98 -2.34 -11.08
CA PRO A 266 -5.32 -3.71 -10.68
C PRO A 266 -4.53 -4.78 -11.45
N PHE A 267 -3.40 -4.43 -12.08
CA PHE A 267 -2.60 -5.36 -12.88
C PHE A 267 -1.78 -6.34 -12.01
N ASP A 268 -1.79 -6.19 -10.70
CA ASP A 268 -1.09 -7.02 -9.71
C ASP A 268 -1.81 -8.34 -9.33
N GLY A 269 -3.08 -8.52 -9.72
CA GLY A 269 -3.87 -9.75 -9.50
C GLY A 269 -4.42 -10.33 -10.81
N ARG A 270 -5.05 -11.53 -10.77
CA ARG A 270 -5.63 -12.17 -11.98
C ARG A 270 -6.95 -11.53 -12.41
N THR A 271 -7.71 -11.00 -11.45
CA THR A 271 -8.92 -10.22 -11.68
C THR A 271 -8.85 -8.92 -10.89
N THR A 272 -9.71 -7.94 -11.19
CA THR A 272 -9.72 -6.67 -10.44
C THR A 272 -10.16 -6.87 -8.99
N HIS A 273 -11.04 -7.85 -8.74
CA HIS A 273 -11.41 -8.26 -7.39
C HIS A 273 -10.24 -8.84 -6.61
N GLU A 274 -9.44 -9.75 -7.19
CA GLU A 274 -8.25 -10.29 -6.52
C GLU A 274 -7.25 -9.19 -6.15
N SER A 275 -6.98 -8.26 -7.07
CA SER A 275 -6.14 -7.07 -6.81
C SER A 275 -6.70 -6.22 -5.67
N PHE A 276 -8.03 -6.06 -5.61
CA PHE A 276 -8.71 -5.33 -4.55
C PHE A 276 -8.56 -6.02 -3.19
N VAL A 277 -8.70 -7.34 -3.11
CA VAL A 277 -8.50 -8.07 -1.84
C VAL A 277 -7.05 -7.93 -1.36
N GLY A 278 -6.08 -7.95 -2.29
CA GLY A 278 -4.68 -7.66 -1.98
C GLY A 278 -4.49 -6.25 -1.39
N LEU A 279 -5.07 -5.23 -2.04
CA LEU A 279 -5.05 -3.84 -1.56
C LEU A 279 -5.70 -3.71 -0.17
N ALA A 280 -6.86 -4.33 0.04
CA ALA A 280 -7.56 -4.34 1.32
C ALA A 280 -6.73 -5.02 2.43
N SER A 281 -6.03 -6.11 2.11
CA SER A 281 -5.13 -6.80 3.05
C SER A 281 -3.99 -5.88 3.49
N ARG A 282 -3.32 -5.21 2.55
CA ARG A 282 -2.23 -4.27 2.82
C ARG A 282 -2.71 -3.06 3.63
N PHE A 283 -3.83 -2.48 3.23
CA PHE A 283 -4.47 -1.39 3.97
C PHE A 283 -4.83 -1.78 5.39
N GLY A 284 -5.37 -2.98 5.58
CA GLY A 284 -5.69 -3.52 6.90
C GLY A 284 -4.49 -3.64 7.82
N ILE A 285 -3.34 -4.09 7.30
CA ILE A 285 -2.10 -4.14 8.07
C ILE A 285 -1.64 -2.73 8.45
N VAL A 286 -1.63 -1.80 7.50
CA VAL A 286 -1.28 -0.40 7.79
C VAL A 286 -2.18 0.16 8.88
N ARG A 287 -3.49 -0.03 8.75
CA ARG A 287 -4.48 0.44 9.72
C ARG A 287 -4.28 -0.20 11.10
N LEU A 288 -3.93 -1.49 11.15
CA LEU A 288 -3.61 -2.19 12.39
C LEU A 288 -2.37 -1.61 13.09
N ILE A 289 -1.30 -1.39 12.32
CA ILE A 289 -0.05 -0.79 12.80
C ILE A 289 -0.33 0.60 13.37
N LEU A 290 -1.08 1.42 12.63
CA LEU A 290 -1.43 2.78 13.05
C LEU A 290 -2.34 2.78 14.29
N ALA A 291 -3.31 1.87 14.39
CA ALA A 291 -4.16 1.73 15.57
C ALA A 291 -3.35 1.40 16.83
N GLY A 292 -2.44 0.41 16.75
CA GLY A 292 -1.55 0.06 17.85
C GLY A 292 -0.65 1.22 18.25
N ALA A 293 -0.04 1.90 17.27
CA ALA A 293 0.80 3.06 17.52
C ALA A 293 0.02 4.20 18.20
N CYS A 294 -1.16 4.56 17.71
CA CYS A 294 -1.99 5.63 18.27
C CYS A 294 -2.46 5.32 19.70
N ARG A 295 -2.83 4.07 20.00
CA ARG A 295 -3.19 3.66 21.37
C ARG A 295 -2.00 3.79 22.31
N SER A 296 -0.84 3.29 21.91
CA SER A 296 0.39 3.33 22.70
C SER A 296 0.86 4.77 22.97
N LEU A 297 0.79 5.63 21.95
CA LEU A 297 1.22 7.04 22.02
C LEU A 297 0.16 7.98 22.64
N LYS A 298 -1.06 7.50 22.92
CA LYS A 298 -2.14 8.24 23.59
C LYS A 298 -2.38 9.66 23.03
N LEU A 299 -2.65 9.76 21.72
CA LEU A 299 -2.92 11.02 21.00
C LEU A 299 -1.73 11.99 20.86
N LYS A 300 -0.50 11.57 21.19
CA LYS A 300 0.71 12.38 20.94
C LYS A 300 1.34 12.17 19.56
N ALA A 301 0.81 11.24 18.77
CA ALA A 301 1.35 10.92 17.45
C ALA A 301 1.10 12.10 16.49
N THR A 302 2.17 12.65 15.93
CA THR A 302 2.07 13.61 14.83
C THR A 302 1.83 12.87 13.52
N ILE A 303 1.32 13.57 12.50
CA ILE A 303 1.21 13.01 11.14
C ILE A 303 2.56 12.49 10.60
N HIS A 304 3.67 13.12 11.00
CA HIS A 304 5.01 12.67 10.63
C HIS A 304 5.36 11.33 11.30
N ASP A 305 4.96 11.12 12.54
CA ASP A 305 5.13 9.83 13.22
C ASP A 305 4.31 8.74 12.50
N LEU A 306 3.05 9.04 12.16
CA LEU A 306 2.19 8.11 11.41
C LEU A 306 2.79 7.75 10.05
N ALA A 307 3.30 8.74 9.30
CA ALA A 307 3.99 8.51 8.03
C ALA A 307 5.22 7.61 8.19
N GLN A 308 5.95 7.74 9.30
CA GLN A 308 7.10 6.89 9.63
C GLN A 308 6.71 5.44 9.95
N PHE A 309 5.58 5.21 10.62
CA PHE A 309 5.03 3.86 10.83
C PHE A 309 4.66 3.21 9.48
N VAL A 310 3.96 3.93 8.61
CA VAL A 310 3.64 3.45 7.25
C VAL A 310 4.92 3.11 6.48
N GLN A 311 5.91 4.01 6.48
CA GLN A 311 7.18 3.80 5.78
C GLN A 311 7.91 2.54 6.25
N THR A 312 7.94 2.29 7.57
CA THR A 312 8.61 1.11 8.15
C THR A 312 7.99 -0.18 7.63
N PHE A 313 6.66 -0.22 7.59
CA PHE A 313 5.91 -1.35 7.06
C PHE A 313 6.14 -1.54 5.57
N VAL A 314 5.96 -0.48 4.77
CA VAL A 314 6.10 -0.54 3.31
C VAL A 314 7.50 -0.99 2.91
N ARG A 315 8.54 -0.53 3.62
CA ARG A 315 9.92 -0.98 3.43
C ARG A 315 10.08 -2.48 3.65
N HIS A 316 9.40 -3.07 4.63
CA HIS A 316 9.46 -4.51 4.85
C HIS A 316 8.68 -5.27 3.76
N TYR A 317 7.48 -4.79 3.43
CA TYR A 317 6.62 -5.38 2.40
C TYR A 317 7.25 -5.40 1.01
N GLN A 318 7.70 -4.26 0.49
CA GLN A 318 8.14 -4.14 -0.90
C GLN A 318 9.49 -4.82 -1.20
N HIS A 319 10.27 -5.18 -0.18
CA HIS A 319 11.57 -5.81 -0.34
C HIS A 319 11.59 -7.29 0.04
N ASN A 320 10.43 -7.88 0.37
CA ASN A 320 10.30 -9.28 0.72
C ASN A 320 9.13 -9.90 -0.07
N SER A 321 9.45 -10.53 -1.21
CA SER A 321 8.44 -11.11 -2.11
C SER A 321 7.63 -12.25 -1.47
N GLU A 322 8.24 -13.04 -0.59
CA GLU A 322 7.54 -14.10 0.12
C GLU A 322 6.51 -13.50 1.09
N PHE A 323 6.93 -12.52 1.88
CA PHE A 323 6.03 -11.80 2.78
C PHE A 323 4.92 -11.08 2.00
N ALA A 324 5.27 -10.42 0.89
CA ALA A 324 4.29 -9.74 0.05
C ALA A 324 3.25 -10.70 -0.52
N SER A 325 3.67 -11.89 -1.00
CA SER A 325 2.74 -12.92 -1.48
C SER A 325 1.82 -13.43 -0.37
N LYS A 326 2.33 -13.61 0.86
CA LYS A 326 1.49 -14.03 1.99
C LYS A 326 0.47 -12.96 2.35
N VAL A 327 0.88 -11.69 2.40
CA VAL A 327 -0.02 -10.56 2.70
C VAL A 327 -1.13 -10.45 1.66
N ASN A 328 -0.79 -10.50 0.36
CA ASN A 328 -1.74 -10.30 -0.73
C ASN A 328 -2.81 -11.41 -0.79
N SER A 329 -2.43 -12.64 -0.47
CA SER A 329 -3.33 -13.78 -0.50
C SER A 329 -3.95 -14.10 0.86
N CYS A 330 -3.60 -13.38 1.94
CA CYS A 330 -4.03 -13.69 3.31
C CYS A 330 -5.55 -13.76 3.42
N LEU A 331 -6.25 -12.67 3.08
CA LEU A 331 -7.72 -12.62 3.19
C LEU A 331 -8.38 -13.59 2.20
N LEU A 332 -7.85 -13.76 0.99
CA LEU A 332 -8.37 -14.72 0.01
C LEU A 332 -8.29 -16.16 0.53
N ASN A 333 -7.11 -16.59 0.98
CA ASN A 333 -6.84 -17.96 1.42
C ASN A 333 -7.55 -18.32 2.74
N SER A 334 -7.84 -17.32 3.57
CA SER A 334 -8.60 -17.51 4.82
C SER A 334 -10.11 -17.38 4.64
N GLY A 335 -10.59 -17.26 3.40
CA GLY A 335 -12.02 -17.15 3.09
C GLY A 335 -12.63 -15.81 3.51
N TRP A 336 -11.82 -14.77 3.72
CA TRP A 336 -12.21 -13.38 4.01
C TRP A 336 -12.23 -12.48 2.75
N GLY A 337 -12.02 -13.05 1.56
CA GLY A 337 -11.94 -12.29 0.32
C GLY A 337 -13.28 -11.82 -0.27
N THR A 338 -14.42 -12.28 0.25
CA THR A 338 -15.74 -11.90 -0.28
C THR A 338 -16.19 -10.53 0.25
N LEU A 339 -16.97 -9.77 -0.52
CA LEU A 339 -17.40 -8.43 -0.11
C LEU A 339 -18.19 -8.41 1.19
N ASP A 340 -19.04 -9.41 1.46
CA ASP A 340 -19.81 -9.50 2.71
C ASP A 340 -18.91 -9.56 3.96
N LYS A 341 -17.73 -10.18 3.86
CA LYS A 341 -16.74 -10.23 4.93
C LYS A 341 -15.81 -9.02 4.93
N LEU A 342 -15.40 -8.54 3.76
CA LEU A 342 -14.57 -7.34 3.64
C LEU A 342 -15.28 -6.09 4.15
N VAL A 343 -16.60 -6.02 4.03
CA VAL A 343 -17.43 -5.00 4.69
C VAL A 343 -17.22 -4.99 6.20
N LEU A 344 -17.27 -6.16 6.85
CA LEU A 344 -17.11 -6.29 8.30
C LEU A 344 -15.69 -5.93 8.73
N PHE A 345 -14.71 -6.32 7.91
CA PHE A 345 -13.31 -5.99 8.09
C PHE A 345 -13.04 -4.48 7.95
N LEU A 346 -13.53 -3.84 6.89
CA LEU A 346 -13.18 -2.46 6.55
C LEU A 346 -13.97 -1.42 7.34
N ARG A 347 -15.19 -1.69 7.79
CA ARG A 347 -16.03 -0.73 8.53
C ARG A 347 -15.31 -0.16 9.77
N SER A 348 -14.75 1.05 9.72
CA SER A 348 -14.23 1.72 10.93
C SER A 348 -15.36 2.30 11.78
N ALA A 349 -15.10 3.03 12.87
CA ALA A 349 -16.13 3.72 13.66
C ALA A 349 -16.89 4.75 12.82
#